data_AF-A0AAP2XV03-F1
#
_entry.id   AF-A0AAP2XV03-F1
#
_cell.length_a   1.000
_cell.length_b   1.000
_cell.length_c   1.000
_cell.angle_alpha   90.00
_cell.angle_beta   90.00
_cell.angle_gamma   90.00
#
_symmetry.space_group_name_H-M   'P 1'
#
loop_
_entity.id
_entity.type
_entity.pdbx_description
1 polymer ?
#
loop_
_entity_poly.entity_id
_entity_poly.type
_entity_poly.pdbx_seq_one_letter_code
_entity_poly.pdbx_strand_id
1 'polypeptide(L)'
;MRNITKEQLESAHKEIVAIIRKCENMEGKFAAGTSQHTLLKNRLFSMRVAKQLIEEKLTALQMNAAIENANIVSLQELASAIEPVRSIIRKCRKAQSKYEKETAHYNRHEPMIHAMQIAEQLLEEQHQLQQEAEAR
;
A
#
# COMPACT_ATOMS: atom_id res chain seq x y z
N MET A 1 3.36 -4.90 26.24
CA MET A 1 2.12 -4.79 25.44
C MET A 1 1.85 -6.16 24.82
N ARG A 2 0.60 -6.63 24.79
CA ARG A 2 0.28 -7.92 24.12
C ARG A 2 0.49 -7.75 22.61
N ASN A 3 1.17 -8.71 21.97
CA ASN A 3 1.21 -8.78 20.52
C ASN A 3 -0.20 -9.14 20.02
N ILE A 4 -0.82 -8.22 19.30
CA ILE A 4 -2.12 -8.42 18.66
C ILE A 4 -1.86 -9.04 17.29
N THR A 5 -2.45 -10.21 17.01
CA THR A 5 -2.28 -10.89 15.72
C THR A 5 -3.14 -10.23 14.63
N LYS A 6 -2.84 -10.52 13.36
CA LYS A 6 -3.62 -10.05 12.22
C LYS A 6 -5.08 -10.52 12.31
N GLU A 7 -5.30 -11.78 12.67
CA GLU A 7 -6.62 -12.39 12.81
C GLU A 7 -7.42 -11.72 13.94
N GLN A 8 -6.74 -11.35 15.04
CA GLN A 8 -7.36 -10.60 16.13
C GLN A 8 -7.79 -9.20 15.69
N LEU A 9 -6.97 -8.51 14.89
CA LEU A 9 -7.32 -7.21 14.31
C LEU A 9 -8.48 -7.31 13.32
N GLU A 10 -8.48 -8.30 12.43
CA GLU A 10 -9.56 -8.53 11.46
C GLU A 10 -10.89 -8.88 12.16
N SER A 11 -10.83 -9.70 13.21
CA SER A 11 -11.99 -10.02 14.03
C SER A 11 -12.54 -8.78 14.75
N ALA A 12 -11.65 -8.00 15.39
CA ALA A 12 -12.03 -6.75 16.06
C ALA A 12 -12.62 -5.72 15.08
N HIS A 13 -12.07 -5.62 13.86
CA HIS A 13 -12.59 -4.75 12.82
C HIS A 13 -14.04 -5.11 12.45
N LYS A 14 -14.33 -6.39 12.21
CA LYS A 14 -15.68 -6.89 11.90
C LYS A 14 -16.68 -6.53 13.01
N GLU A 15 -16.30 -6.74 14.26
CA GLU A 15 -17.14 -6.41 15.41
C GLU A 15 -17.39 -4.91 15.54
N ILE A 16 -16.35 -4.07 15.39
CA ILE A 16 -16.51 -2.62 15.45
C ILE A 16 -17.42 -2.12 14.32
N VAL A 17 -17.27 -2.63 13.10
CA VAL A 17 -18.16 -2.28 11.98
C VAL A 17 -19.60 -2.67 12.29
N ALA A 18 -19.84 -3.85 12.88
CA ALA A 18 -21.17 -4.27 13.30
C ALA A 18 -21.76 -3.35 14.39
N ILE A 19 -20.94 -2.93 15.36
CA ILE A 19 -21.35 -1.98 16.41
C ILE A 19 -21.70 -0.62 15.80
N ILE A 20 -20.88 -0.10 14.88
CA ILE A 20 -21.15 1.17 14.17
C ILE A 20 -22.52 1.10 13.50
N ARG A 21 -22.79 0.05 12.70
CA ARG A 21 -24.09 -0.13 12.03
C ARG A 21 -25.26 -0.19 13.01
N LYS A 22 -25.09 -0.88 14.14
CA LYS A 22 -26.11 -0.93 15.20
C LYS A 22 -26.36 0.47 15.79
N CYS A 23 -25.31 1.25 16.01
CA CYS A 23 -25.42 2.62 16.51
C CYS A 23 -26.08 3.56 15.48
N GLU A 24 -25.73 3.46 14.20
CA GLU A 24 -26.35 4.22 13.11
C GLU A 24 -27.85 3.90 12.99
N ASN A 25 -28.25 2.63 13.14
CA ASN A 25 -29.66 2.22 13.15
C ASN A 25 -30.45 2.72 14.38
N MET A 26 -29.77 3.19 15.42
CA MET A 26 -30.39 3.84 16.59
C MET A 26 -30.41 5.37 16.44
N GLU A 27 -29.72 5.92 15.46
CA GLU A 27 -29.71 7.35 15.18
C GLU A 27 -31.14 7.79 14.78
N GLY A 28 -31.64 8.86 15.39
CA GLY A 28 -33.02 9.32 15.21
C GLY A 28 -34.04 8.73 16.20
N LYS A 29 -33.70 7.72 17.01
CA LYS A 29 -34.58 7.22 18.10
C LYS A 29 -34.55 8.08 19.36
N PHE A 30 -33.57 8.97 19.49
CA PHE A 30 -33.38 9.84 20.65
C PHE A 30 -33.48 11.30 20.24
N ALA A 31 -34.25 12.08 21.02
CA ALA A 31 -34.35 13.52 20.80
C ALA A 31 -33.00 14.21 21.01
N ALA A 32 -32.73 15.23 20.20
CA ALA A 32 -31.53 16.05 20.34
C ALA A 32 -31.47 16.70 21.74
N GLY A 33 -30.28 16.81 22.30
CA GLY A 33 -30.06 17.36 23.65
C GLY A 33 -30.26 16.37 24.80
N THR A 34 -30.75 15.15 24.54
CA THR A 34 -30.84 14.09 25.56
C THR A 34 -29.48 13.43 25.83
N SER A 35 -29.31 12.87 27.03
CA SER A 35 -28.10 12.13 27.40
C SER A 35 -27.90 10.90 26.51
N GLN A 36 -28.98 10.23 26.09
CA GLN A 36 -28.95 9.08 25.19
C GLN A 36 -28.45 9.46 23.79
N HIS A 37 -28.92 10.59 23.24
CA HIS A 37 -28.46 11.11 21.96
C HIS A 37 -26.95 11.45 22.01
N THR A 38 -26.49 12.14 23.05
CA THR A 38 -25.06 12.46 23.24
C THR A 38 -24.22 11.20 23.40
N LEU A 39 -24.68 10.24 24.19
CA LEU A 39 -23.99 8.96 24.39
C LEU A 39 -23.86 8.16 23.09
N LEU A 40 -24.90 8.16 22.25
CA LEU A 40 -24.88 7.49 20.96
C LEU A 40 -23.84 8.14 20.01
N LYS A 41 -23.81 9.48 19.94
CA LYS A 41 -22.80 10.22 19.16
C LYS A 41 -21.39 9.93 19.62
N ASN A 42 -21.15 9.93 20.93
CA ASN A 42 -19.82 9.63 21.49
C ASN A 42 -19.39 8.18 21.17
N ARG A 43 -20.31 7.21 21.24
CA ARG A 43 -20.02 5.83 20.84
C ARG A 43 -19.65 5.74 19.36
N LEU A 44 -20.42 6.36 18.48
CA LEU A 44 -20.13 6.38 17.04
C LEU A 44 -18.75 6.99 16.76
N PHE A 45 -18.43 8.12 17.39
CA PHE A 45 -17.13 8.75 17.27
C PHE A 45 -16.00 7.81 17.71
N SER A 46 -16.07 7.26 18.93
CA SER A 46 -15.04 6.35 19.45
C SER A 46 -14.87 5.10 18.60
N MET A 47 -15.96 4.51 18.11
CA MET A 47 -15.90 3.32 17.25
C MET A 47 -15.30 3.63 15.88
N ARG A 48 -15.58 4.80 15.30
CA ARG A 48 -14.98 5.24 14.03
C ARG A 48 -13.48 5.46 14.17
N VAL A 49 -13.04 6.09 15.27
CA VAL A 49 -11.60 6.25 15.58
C VAL A 49 -10.94 4.88 15.77
N ALA A 50 -11.56 3.98 16.55
CA ALA A 50 -11.04 2.63 16.76
C ALA A 50 -10.93 1.83 15.45
N LYS A 51 -11.94 1.92 14.57
CA LYS A 51 -11.93 1.33 13.24
C LYS A 51 -10.72 1.80 12.43
N GLN A 52 -10.50 3.12 12.36
CA GLN A 52 -9.40 3.70 11.61
C GLN A 52 -8.04 3.19 12.12
N LEU A 53 -7.83 3.20 13.44
CA LEU A 53 -6.58 2.71 14.04
C LEU A 53 -6.32 1.23 13.74
N ILE A 54 -7.38 0.40 13.70
CA ILE A 54 -7.25 -1.01 13.33
C ILE A 54 -6.88 -1.16 11.85
N GLU A 55 -7.50 -0.37 10.96
CA GLU A 55 -7.20 -0.37 9.53
C GLU A 55 -5.74 0.04 9.26
N GLU A 56 -5.27 1.11 9.90
CA GLU A 56 -3.88 1.56 9.82
C GLU A 56 -2.91 0.47 10.28
N LYS A 57 -3.23 -0.22 11.38
CA LYS A 57 -2.40 -1.33 11.88
C LYS A 57 -2.38 -2.52 10.92
N LEU A 58 -3.52 -2.86 10.31
CA LEU A 58 -3.61 -3.93 9.31
C LEU A 58 -2.79 -3.59 8.06
N THR A 59 -2.86 -2.36 7.57
CA THR A 59 -2.03 -1.88 6.46
C THR A 59 -0.55 -1.96 6.80
N ALA A 60 -0.14 -1.53 8.00
CA ALA A 60 1.25 -1.64 8.43
C ALA A 60 1.74 -3.10 8.48
N LEU A 61 0.91 -4.05 8.96
CA LEU A 61 1.26 -5.48 8.95
C LEU A 61 1.38 -6.04 7.53
N GLN A 62 0.53 -5.61 6.59
CA GLN A 62 0.61 -6.00 5.19
C GLN A 62 1.88 -5.44 4.52
N MET A 63 2.22 -4.18 4.78
CA MET A 63 3.45 -3.56 4.28
C MET A 63 4.69 -4.26 4.83
N ASN A 64 4.72 -4.57 6.14
CA ASN A 64 5.84 -5.30 6.74
C ASN A 64 6.00 -6.69 6.13
N ALA A 65 4.90 -7.44 5.93
CA ALA A 65 4.96 -8.74 5.26
C ALA A 65 5.44 -8.62 3.80
N ALA A 66 5.03 -7.56 3.07
CA ALA A 66 5.52 -7.30 1.73
C ALA A 66 7.02 -6.97 1.71
N ILE A 67 7.51 -6.19 2.68
CA ILE A 67 8.93 -5.87 2.85
C ILE A 67 9.73 -7.12 3.23
N GLU A 68 9.23 -7.94 4.16
CA GLU A 68 9.86 -9.22 4.52
C GLU A 68 9.98 -10.14 3.30
N ASN A 69 8.92 -10.23 2.48
CA ASN A 69 8.96 -10.97 1.22
C ASN A 69 9.94 -10.36 0.20
N ALA A 70 10.04 -9.04 0.11
CA ALA A 70 11.03 -8.38 -0.74
C ALA A 70 12.47 -8.66 -0.26
N ASN A 71 12.68 -8.81 1.05
CA ASN A 71 13.97 -9.21 1.63
C ASN A 71 14.32 -10.69 1.42
N ILE A 72 13.41 -11.52 0.89
CA ILE A 72 13.76 -12.89 0.46
C ILE A 72 14.64 -12.84 -0.80
N VAL A 73 14.45 -11.83 -1.65
CA VAL A 73 15.26 -11.66 -2.86
C VAL A 73 16.67 -11.28 -2.44
N SER A 74 17.63 -12.13 -2.80
CA SER A 74 19.03 -11.91 -2.48
C SER A 74 19.59 -10.70 -3.23
N LEU A 75 20.64 -10.10 -2.68
CA LEU A 75 21.35 -8.99 -3.32
C LEU A 75 21.79 -9.33 -4.76
N GLN A 76 22.26 -10.57 -4.97
CA GLN A 76 22.66 -11.07 -6.29
C GLN A 76 21.48 -11.18 -7.27
N GLU A 77 20.32 -11.61 -6.80
CA GLU A 77 19.10 -11.69 -7.62
C GLU A 77 18.58 -10.30 -8.00
N LEU A 78 18.63 -9.33 -7.07
CA LEU A 78 18.31 -7.93 -7.37
C LEU A 78 19.26 -7.36 -8.43
N ALA A 79 20.57 -7.56 -8.28
CA ALA A 79 21.55 -7.12 -9.27
C ALA A 79 21.31 -7.76 -10.65
N SER A 80 20.95 -9.04 -10.67
CA SER A 80 20.66 -9.79 -11.90
C SER A 80 19.35 -9.33 -12.57
N ALA A 81 18.41 -8.76 -11.83
CA ALA A 81 17.13 -8.28 -12.35
C ALA A 81 17.21 -6.91 -13.03
N ILE A 82 18.18 -6.06 -12.67
CA ILE A 82 18.35 -4.70 -13.22
C ILE A 82 18.64 -4.73 -14.72
N GLU A 83 19.56 -5.59 -15.18
CA GLU A 83 19.99 -5.63 -16.58
C GLU A 83 18.88 -6.01 -17.59
N PRO A 84 18.02 -7.02 -17.31
CA PRO A 84 16.83 -7.26 -18.10
C PRO A 84 15.92 -6.04 -18.26
N VAL A 85 15.68 -5.28 -17.19
CA VAL A 85 14.85 -4.06 -17.22
C VAL A 85 15.48 -3.00 -18.11
N ARG A 86 16.78 -2.72 -17.92
CA ARG A 86 17.57 -1.83 -18.80
C ARG A 86 17.51 -2.22 -20.27
N SER A 87 17.59 -3.52 -20.54
CA SER A 87 17.49 -4.06 -21.89
C SER A 87 16.13 -3.76 -22.53
N ILE A 88 15.03 -3.90 -21.78
CA ILE A 88 13.68 -3.54 -22.24
C ILE A 88 13.62 -2.04 -22.55
N ILE A 89 14.09 -1.17 -21.64
CA ILE A 89 14.14 0.28 -21.85
C ILE A 89 14.88 0.61 -23.15
N ARG A 90 16.09 0.04 -23.34
CA ARG A 90 16.92 0.26 -24.53
C ARG A 90 16.20 -0.19 -25.81
N LYS A 91 15.55 -1.36 -25.79
CA LYS A 91 14.80 -1.89 -26.94
C LYS A 91 13.60 -1.00 -27.26
N CYS A 92 12.85 -0.55 -26.26
CA CYS A 92 11.72 0.35 -26.43
C CYS A 92 12.17 1.71 -26.99
N ARG A 93 13.24 2.31 -26.44
CA ARG A 93 13.83 3.54 -26.97
C ARG A 93 14.34 3.39 -28.40
N LYS A 94 14.95 2.24 -28.74
CA LYS A 94 15.41 1.96 -30.11
C LYS A 94 14.26 1.77 -31.09
N ALA A 95 13.13 1.22 -30.65
CA ALA A 95 11.91 1.12 -31.46
C ALA A 95 11.27 2.50 -31.63
N GLN A 96 11.18 3.27 -30.54
CA GLN A 96 10.65 4.63 -30.51
C GLN A 96 11.44 5.58 -31.43
N SER A 97 12.78 5.47 -31.47
CA SER A 97 13.64 6.34 -32.29
C SER A 97 13.46 6.15 -33.80
N LYS A 98 12.64 5.20 -34.25
CA LYS A 98 12.31 5.00 -35.68
C LYS A 98 11.22 5.95 -36.18
N TYR A 99 10.57 6.68 -35.26
CA TYR A 99 9.45 7.55 -35.56
C TYR A 99 9.77 8.98 -35.11
N GLU A 100 9.18 9.96 -35.81
CA GLU A 100 9.27 11.36 -35.39
C GLU A 100 8.60 11.55 -34.02
N LYS A 101 9.16 12.45 -33.22
CA LYS A 101 8.65 12.79 -31.89
C LYS A 101 7.18 13.21 -31.99
N GLU A 102 6.39 12.88 -30.98
CA GLU A 102 4.96 13.25 -30.86
C GLU A 102 4.01 12.53 -31.85
N THR A 103 4.54 11.69 -32.75
CA THR A 103 3.70 10.81 -33.56
C THR A 103 3.04 9.73 -32.70
N ALA A 104 1.90 9.20 -33.15
CA ALA A 104 1.22 8.09 -32.46
C ALA A 104 2.14 6.86 -32.26
N HIS A 105 3.00 6.57 -33.24
CA HIS A 105 3.96 5.47 -33.18
C HIS A 105 5.13 5.72 -32.23
N TYR A 106 5.54 6.98 -32.03
CA TYR A 106 6.49 7.36 -30.99
C TYR A 106 5.85 7.25 -29.60
N ASN A 107 4.67 7.86 -29.42
CA ASN A 107 4.00 8.00 -28.12
C ASN A 107 3.55 6.66 -27.54
N ARG A 108 3.23 5.65 -28.36
CA ARG A 108 2.84 4.32 -27.86
C ARG A 108 3.93 3.62 -27.04
N HIS A 109 5.20 4.01 -27.18
CA HIS A 109 6.31 3.42 -26.45
C HIS A 109 6.55 4.08 -25.08
N GLU A 110 6.07 5.32 -24.88
CA GLU A 110 6.26 6.07 -23.62
C GLU A 110 5.73 5.34 -22.39
N PRO A 111 4.51 4.76 -22.38
CA PRO A 111 4.00 4.07 -21.17
C PRO A 111 4.90 2.91 -20.73
N MET A 112 5.42 2.13 -21.68
CA MET A 112 6.30 1.01 -21.38
C MET A 112 7.68 1.49 -20.90
N ILE A 113 8.24 2.53 -21.52
CA ILE A 113 9.52 3.11 -21.10
C ILE A 113 9.39 3.65 -19.67
N HIS A 114 8.35 4.41 -19.37
CA HIS A 114 8.11 4.99 -18.06
C HIS A 114 7.92 3.92 -16.98
N ALA A 115 7.10 2.89 -17.25
CA ALA A 115 6.91 1.78 -16.33
C ALA A 115 8.22 1.04 -16.00
N MET A 116 9.06 0.81 -17.01
CA MET A 116 10.36 0.14 -16.80
C MET A 116 11.37 1.03 -16.07
N GLN A 117 11.36 2.35 -16.28
CA GLN A 117 12.20 3.27 -15.53
C GLN A 117 11.83 3.30 -14.04
N ILE A 118 10.53 3.26 -13.71
CA ILE A 118 10.08 3.11 -12.33
C ILE A 118 10.57 1.78 -11.76
N ALA A 119 10.45 0.69 -12.51
CA ALA A 119 10.93 -0.62 -12.07
C ALA A 119 12.45 -0.64 -11.84
N GLU A 120 13.24 -0.04 -12.73
CA GLU A 120 14.69 0.11 -12.58
C GLU A 120 15.04 0.87 -11.30
N GLN A 121 14.41 2.03 -11.08
CA GLN A 121 14.63 2.85 -9.89
C GLN A 121 14.33 2.07 -8.59
N LEU A 122 13.20 1.36 -8.52
CA LEU A 122 12.83 0.57 -7.35
C LEU A 122 13.82 -0.58 -7.08
N LEU A 123 14.32 -1.25 -8.12
CA LEU A 123 15.31 -2.31 -7.98
C LEU A 123 16.66 -1.76 -7.47
N GLU A 124 17.09 -0.60 -7.98
CA GLU A 124 18.32 0.07 -7.56
C GLU A 124 18.24 0.55 -6.11
N GLU A 125 17.12 1.17 -5.72
CA GLU A 125 16.87 1.61 -4.34
C GLU A 125 16.92 0.42 -3.36
N GLN A 126 16.23 -0.67 -3.68
CA GLN A 126 16.22 -1.87 -2.82
C GLN A 126 17.61 -2.53 -2.75
N HIS A 127 18.32 -2.62 -3.87
CA HIS A 127 19.69 -3.17 -3.90
C HIS A 127 20.63 -2.32 -3.03
N GLN A 128 20.58 -0.99 -3.15
CA GLN A 128 21.39 -0.08 -2.33
C GLN A 128 21.07 -0.21 -0.84
N LEU A 129 19.79 -0.28 -0.46
CA LEU A 129 19.37 -0.47 0.93
C LEU A 129 19.89 -1.77 1.53
N GLN A 130 19.89 -2.88 0.76
CA GLN A 130 20.44 -4.15 1.21
C GLN A 130 21.97 -4.12 1.34
N GLN A 131 22.69 -3.51 0.38
CA GLN A 131 24.15 -3.35 0.47
C GLN A 131 24.56 -2.57 1.71
N GLU A 132 23.85 -1.50 2.04
CA GLU A 132 24.11 -0.69 3.24
C GLU A 132 23.82 -1.44 4.53
N ALA A 133 22.83 -2.34 4.52
CA ALA A 133 22.50 -3.18 5.67
C ALA A 133 23.55 -4.27 5.91
N GLU A 134 24.11 -4.89 4.85
CA GLU A 134 25.18 -5.90 4.96
C GLU A 134 26.54 -5.30 5.37
N ALA A 135 26.77 -4.02 5.12
CA ALA A 135 28.02 -3.32 5.44
C ALA A 135 28.11 -2.81 6.90
N ARG A 136 27.06 -2.95 7.71
CA ARG A 136 26.98 -2.49 9.11
C ARG A 136 27.14 -3.64 10.10
#